data_AF-A0A9X0UE41-F1
#
_entry.id   AF-A0A9X0UE41-F1
#
_cell.length_a   1.000
_cell.length_b   1.000
_cell.length_c   1.000
_cell.angle_alpha   90.00
_cell.angle_beta   90.00
_cell.angle_gamma   90.00
#
_symmetry.space_group_name_H-M   'P 1'
#
loop_
_entity.id
_entity.type
_entity.pdbx_description
1 polymer ?
#
loop_
_entity_poly.entity_id
_entity_poly.type
_entity_poly.pdbx_seq_one_letter_code
_entity_poly.pdbx_strand_id
1 'polypeptide(L)'
;MTYCPTCGRRHRPRRVSVPTAQLDLLTWVPPARPHRGTAPGPRLVLLHGCLDAEGEPRAGIIDPGRRVPRAFANMAAAVAELRRMEAGR
;
A
#
# COMPACT_ATOMS: atom_id res chain seq x y z
N MET A 1 10.36 17.61 -19.55
CA MET A 1 10.61 16.67 -20.68
C MET A 1 11.84 17.18 -21.40
N THR A 2 12.92 16.39 -21.46
CA THR A 2 14.24 16.89 -21.84
C THR A 2 14.68 16.29 -23.17
N TYR A 3 15.07 17.13 -24.12
CA TYR A 3 15.67 16.70 -25.38
C TYR A 3 17.18 16.47 -25.17
N CYS A 4 17.75 15.46 -25.83
CA CYS A 4 19.19 15.22 -25.77
C CYS A 4 19.91 16.27 -26.66
N PRO A 5 20.84 17.08 -26.11
CA PRO A 5 21.51 18.12 -26.88
C PRO A 5 22.46 17.55 -27.95
N THR A 6 22.82 16.27 -27.89
CA THR A 6 23.78 15.64 -28.82
C THR A 6 23.11 15.07 -30.08
N CYS A 7 21.89 14.54 -29.97
CA CYS A 7 21.21 13.88 -31.09
C CYS A 7 19.85 14.49 -31.43
N GLY A 8 19.39 15.50 -30.68
CA GLY A 8 18.15 16.24 -30.94
C GLY A 8 16.85 15.44 -30.72
N ARG A 9 16.92 14.15 -30.35
CA ARG A 9 15.73 13.31 -30.12
C ARG A 9 15.30 13.34 -28.65
N ARG A 10 14.01 13.04 -28.41
CA ARG A 10 13.49 12.84 -27.06
C ARG A 10 13.89 11.46 -26.54
N HIS A 11 14.60 11.44 -25.41
CA HIS A 11 14.88 10.22 -24.68
C HIS A 11 14.07 10.19 -23.39
N ARG A 12 13.57 9.01 -23.04
CA ARG A 12 12.95 8.80 -21.73
C ARG A 12 14.07 8.79 -20.69
N PRO A 13 13.95 9.50 -19.55
CA PRO A 13 14.98 9.48 -18.51
C PRO A 13 15.16 8.05 -18.01
N ARG A 14 16.40 7.55 -18.09
CA ARG A 14 16.76 6.22 -17.59
C ARG A 14 16.66 6.25 -16.07
N ARG A 15 15.86 5.35 -15.49
CA ARG A 15 15.82 5.18 -14.03
C ARG A 15 17.19 4.65 -13.60
N VAL A 16 17.88 5.40 -12.74
CA VAL A 16 19.11 4.93 -12.10
C VAL A 16 18.70 3.82 -11.13
N SER A 17 19.22 2.62 -11.32
CA SER A 17 19.01 1.47 -10.44
C SER A 17 19.74 1.70 -9.12
N VAL A 18 19.00 1.67 -8.01
CA VAL A 18 19.55 1.63 -6.65
C VAL A 18 20.20 0.25 -6.43
N PRO A 19 21.35 0.12 -5.73
CA PRO A 19 21.97 -1.18 -5.49
C PRO A 19 21.05 -2.08 -4.66
N THR A 20 20.71 -3.25 -5.20
CA THR A 20 19.89 -4.26 -4.51
C THR A 20 20.75 -4.96 -3.44
N ALA A 21 20.23 -5.13 -2.23
CA ALA A 21 20.84 -6.03 -1.25
C ALA A 21 20.96 -7.45 -1.88
N GLN A 22 22.13 -8.07 -1.78
CA GLN A 22 22.37 -9.41 -2.33
C GLN A 22 21.52 -10.44 -1.56
N LEU A 23 20.47 -10.92 -2.23
CA LEU A 23 19.69 -12.08 -1.80
C LEU A 23 20.41 -13.34 -2.29
N ASP A 24 20.52 -14.35 -1.43
CA ASP A 24 21.08 -15.66 -1.80
C ASP A 24 20.17 -16.34 -2.84
N LEU A 25 20.75 -16.75 -3.98
CA LEU A 25 20.01 -17.15 -5.19
C LEU A 25 19.23 -18.46 -5.01
N LEU A 26 19.62 -19.30 -4.04
CA LEU A 26 19.05 -20.64 -3.86
C LEU A 26 17.88 -20.67 -2.86
N THR A 27 17.68 -19.59 -2.10
CA THR A 27 16.63 -19.51 -1.06
C THR A 27 15.43 -18.68 -1.50
N TRP A 28 15.44 -18.17 -2.74
CA TRP A 28 14.33 -17.39 -3.27
C TRP A 28 13.15 -18.31 -3.63
N VAL A 29 12.28 -18.54 -2.65
CA VAL A 29 10.94 -19.08 -2.90
C VAL A 29 10.05 -17.89 -3.26
N PRO A 30 9.55 -17.76 -4.50
CA PRO A 30 8.55 -16.75 -4.79
C PRO A 30 7.35 -16.98 -3.87
N PRO A 31 6.84 -15.95 -3.16
CA PRO A 31 5.53 -16.09 -2.56
C PRO A 31 4.57 -16.48 -3.68
N ALA A 32 3.84 -17.58 -3.48
CA ALA A 32 2.80 -18.03 -4.40
C ALA A 32 2.00 -16.79 -4.79
N ARG A 33 1.99 -16.47 -6.10
CA ARG A 33 1.45 -15.23 -6.65
C ARG A 33 0.18 -14.88 -5.88
N PRO A 34 0.06 -13.69 -5.24
CA PRO A 34 -1.21 -13.33 -4.63
C PRO A 34 -2.26 -13.46 -5.73
N HIS A 35 -3.28 -14.28 -5.46
CA HIS A 35 -4.37 -14.54 -6.39
C HIS A 35 -4.77 -13.22 -7.05
N ARG A 36 -4.54 -13.10 -8.37
CA ARG A 36 -5.16 -12.04 -9.16
C ARG A 36 -6.64 -12.40 -9.26
N GLY A 37 -7.37 -12.10 -8.21
CA GLY A 37 -8.80 -12.29 -8.12
C GLY A 37 -9.33 -11.25 -7.17
N THR A 38 -10.03 -10.26 -7.71
CA THR A 38 -10.62 -9.11 -7.02
C THR A 38 -9.60 -8.04 -6.61
N ALA A 39 -9.77 -6.82 -7.12
CA ALA A 39 -9.11 -5.65 -6.54
C ALA A 39 -9.36 -5.67 -5.02
N PRO A 40 -8.31 -5.59 -4.18
CA PRO A 40 -8.47 -5.75 -2.74
C PRO A 40 -9.58 -4.81 -2.28
N GLY A 41 -10.60 -5.30 -1.59
CA GLY A 41 -11.59 -4.41 -0.97
C GLY A 41 -10.95 -3.55 0.12
N PRO A 42 -11.70 -2.62 0.72
CA PRO A 42 -11.27 -1.98 1.96
C PRO A 42 -10.96 -3.07 3.01
N ARG A 43 -9.92 -2.86 3.82
CA ARG A 43 -9.48 -3.82 4.85
C ARG A 43 -9.34 -3.15 6.21
N LEU A 44 -9.84 -3.82 7.24
CA LEU A 44 -9.61 -3.43 8.63
C LEU A 44 -8.18 -3.80 9.07
N VAL A 45 -7.51 -2.88 9.75
CA VAL A 45 -6.16 -3.07 10.32
C VAL A 45 -6.05 -2.41 11.68
N LEU A 46 -5.07 -2.85 12.48
CA LEU A 46 -4.64 -2.16 13.69
C LEU A 46 -3.40 -1.31 13.39
N LEU A 47 -3.43 -0.03 13.78
CA LEU A 47 -2.38 0.94 13.52
C LEU A 47 -1.48 1.09 14.74
N HIS A 48 -0.47 0.23 14.88
CA HIS A 48 0.47 0.30 16.00
C HIS A 48 1.24 1.63 16.10
N GLY A 49 1.37 2.37 15.00
CA GLY A 49 1.97 3.72 15.01
C GLY A 49 1.01 4.85 15.38
N CYS A 50 -0.26 4.54 15.67
CA CYS A 50 -1.29 5.51 16.03
C CYS A 50 -2.06 4.97 17.24
N LEU A 51 -1.61 5.36 18.43
CA LEU A 51 -2.21 4.91 19.69
C LEU A 51 -3.39 5.82 20.08
N ASP A 52 -4.33 5.29 20.85
CA ASP A 52 -5.40 6.04 21.50
C ASP A 52 -4.94 6.65 22.85
N ALA A 53 -5.89 7.14 23.65
CA ALA A 53 -5.59 7.79 24.92
C ALA A 53 -5.14 6.78 25.99
N GLU A 54 -5.51 5.53 25.83
CA GLU A 54 -5.19 4.39 26.68
C GLU A 54 -3.86 3.73 26.29
N GLY A 55 -3.26 4.16 25.16
CA GLY A 55 -2.01 3.61 24.64
C GLY A 55 -2.20 2.39 23.74
N GLU A 56 -3.45 2.07 23.38
CA GLU A 56 -3.78 0.92 22.54
C GLU A 56 -3.77 1.27 21.05
N PRO A 57 -3.44 0.32 20.15
CA PRO A 57 -3.45 0.56 18.72
C PRO A 57 -4.84 0.95 18.20
N ARG A 58 -4.94 2.04 17.44
CA ARG A 58 -6.20 2.45 16.82
C ARG A 58 -6.59 1.55 15.67
N ALA A 59 -7.89 1.29 15.55
CA ALA A 59 -8.46 0.65 14.37
C ALA A 59 -8.38 1.58 13.16
N GLY A 60 -8.07 1.03 12.00
CA GLY A 60 -8.00 1.75 10.74
C GLY A 60 -8.52 0.96 9.55
N ILE A 61 -8.84 1.65 8.47
CA ILE A 61 -9.22 1.03 7.19
C ILE A 61 -8.21 1.42 6.12
N ILE A 62 -7.69 0.40 5.42
CA ILE A 62 -6.91 0.56 4.19
C ILE A 62 -7.88 0.49 3.01
N ASP A 63 -8.07 1.61 2.34
CA ASP A 63 -8.82 1.72 1.08
C ASP A 63 -7.81 1.72 -0.09
N PRO A 64 -7.93 0.84 -1.10
CA PRO A 64 -7.05 0.83 -2.27
C PRO A 64 -6.97 2.17 -3.02
N GLY A 65 -8.01 2.99 -2.95
CA GLY A 65 -8.04 4.33 -3.54
C GLY A 65 -7.25 5.37 -2.76
N ARG A 66 -6.80 5.04 -1.54
CA ARG A 66 -6.10 5.96 -0.63
C ARG A 66 -4.71 5.43 -0.28
N ARG A 67 -3.75 6.36 -0.24
CA ARG A 67 -2.35 6.04 0.13
C ARG A 67 -2.16 5.83 1.62
N VAL A 68 -3.03 6.39 2.45
CA VAL A 68 -2.92 6.36 3.90
C VAL A 68 -4.14 5.66 4.52
N PRO A 69 -3.96 4.82 5.55
CA PRO A 69 -5.06 4.27 6.30
C PRO A 69 -5.88 5.38 6.95
N ARG A 70 -7.20 5.23 6.98
CA ARG A 70 -8.08 6.10 7.76
C ARG A 70 -8.20 5.53 9.16
N ALA A 71 -7.72 6.25 10.17
CA ALA A 71 -7.85 5.87 11.57
C ALA A 71 -9.25 6.22 12.11
N PHE A 72 -9.74 5.43 13.06
CA PHE A 72 -11.01 5.63 13.74
C PHE A 72 -10.79 5.73 15.26
N ALA A 73 -11.75 6.34 15.95
CA ALA A 73 -11.69 6.50 17.39
C ALA A 73 -11.76 5.17 18.14
N ASN A 74 -12.46 4.17 17.59
CA ASN A 74 -12.58 2.83 18.16
C ASN A 74 -12.88 1.79 17.07
N MET A 75 -12.81 0.51 17.48
CA MET A 75 -13.06 -0.63 16.59
C MET A 75 -14.49 -0.64 16.01
N ALA A 76 -15.50 -0.29 16.81
CA ALA A 76 -16.89 -0.30 16.38
C ALA A 76 -17.14 0.68 15.21
N ALA A 77 -16.57 1.88 15.28
CA ALA A 77 -16.64 2.88 14.22
C ALA A 77 -15.95 2.41 12.94
N ALA A 78 -14.80 1.74 13.05
CA ALA A 78 -14.10 1.17 11.91
C ALA A 78 -14.90 0.03 11.25
N VAL A 79 -15.50 -0.86 12.03
CA VAL A 79 -16.34 -1.96 11.51
C VAL A 79 -17.61 -1.41 10.84
N ALA A 80 -18.26 -0.40 11.42
CA ALA A 80 -19.43 0.23 10.83
C ALA A 80 -19.12 0.88 9.48
N GLU A 81 -17.98 1.56 9.37
CA GLU A 81 -17.54 2.15 8.10
C GLU A 81 -17.16 1.08 7.07
N LEU A 82 -16.47 0.01 7.49
CA LEU A 82 -16.13 -1.08 6.58
C LEU A 82 -17.39 -1.68 5.94
N ARG A 83 -18.41 -1.97 6.76
CA ARG A 83 -19.70 -2.47 6.27
C ARG A 83 -20.39 -1.49 5.33
N ARG A 84 -20.31 -0.18 5.60
CA ARG A 84 -20.84 0.86 4.70
C ARG A 84 -20.12 0.84 3.35
N MET A 85 -18.80 0.71 3.34
CA MET A 85 -18.01 0.65 2.10
C MET A 85 -18.28 -0.64 1.32
N GLU A 86 -18.51 -1.76 2.01
CA GLU A 86 -18.88 -3.04 1.40
C GLU A 86 -20.30 -3.01 0.81
N ALA A 87 -21.25 -2.33 1.47
CA ALA A 87 -22.63 -2.21 0.99
C ALA A 87 -22.79 -1.25 -0.21
N GLY A 88 -21.85 -0.33 -0.41
CA GLY A 88 -21.85 0.61 -1.54
C GLY A 88 -21.14 0.10 -2.79
N ARG A 89 -20.75 -1.17 -2.81
CA ARG A 89 -19.99 -1.82 -3.89
C ARG A 89 -20.86 -2.80 -4.67
#